data_AF-E9RJM1-F1
#
_entry.id   AF-E9RJM1-F1
#
_cell.length_a   1.000
_cell.length_b   1.000
_cell.length_c   1.000
_cell.angle_alpha   90.00
_cell.angle_beta   90.00
_cell.angle_gamma   90.00
#
_symmetry.space_group_name_H-M   'P 1'
#
loop_
_entity.id
_entity.type
_entity.pdbx_description
1 polymer ?
#
loop_
_entity_poly.entity_id
_entity_poly.type
_entity_poly.pdbx_seq_one_letter_code
_entity_poly.pdbx_strand_id
1 'polypeptide(L)' 'KFDGILGLGFQEISVGNVVPVWYGMVEQGLVKEQVFSFWLNRNGNDEDGGELVFGGVDPKHFIGEHTYVPVTQKGYWQFD' A
#
# COMPACT_ATOMS: atom_id res chain seq x y z
N LYS A 1 5.25 8.78 17.34
CA LYS A 1 5.53 10.09 16.68
C LYS A 1 6.21 9.79 15.35
N PHE A 2 5.87 10.48 14.27
CA PHE A 2 6.50 10.30 12.95
C PHE A 2 6.97 11.65 12.41
N ASP A 3 7.99 11.62 11.55
CA ASP A 3 8.63 12.83 11.00
C ASP A 3 8.14 13.20 9.60
N GLY A 4 7.48 12.28 8.90
CA GLY A 4 7.00 12.51 7.55
C GLY A 4 5.94 11.51 7.08
N ILE A 5 5.48 11.72 5.85
CA ILE A 5 4.44 10.90 5.20
C ILE A 5 5.04 10.33 3.92
N LEU A 6 4.84 9.03 3.70
CA LEU A 6 5.15 8.39 2.44
C LEU A 6 3.86 8.17 1.66
N GLY A 7 3.71 8.90 0.55
CA GLY A 7 2.54 8.80 -0.32
C GLY A 7 2.56 7.51 -1.16
N LEU A 8 1.53 6.67 -0.99
CA LEU A 8 1.28 5.46 -1.81
C LEU A 8 0.05 5.62 -2.71
N GLY A 9 -0.41 6.86 -2.89
CA GLY A 9 -1.50 7.20 -3.81
C GLY A 9 -1.02 7.28 -5.26
N PHE A 10 -1.95 7.59 -6.16
CA PHE A 10 -1.65 7.76 -7.57
C PHE A 10 -0.97 9.11 -7.85
N GLN A 11 -0.33 9.21 -9.02
CA GLN A 11 0.42 10.41 -9.42
C GLN A 11 -0.48 11.64 -9.64
N GLU A 12 -1.74 11.45 -10.05
CA GLU A 12 -2.69 12.53 -10.38
C GLU A 12 -2.96 13.48 -9.20
N ILE A 13 -2.74 13.01 -7.97
CA ILE A 13 -2.89 13.81 -6.74
C ILE A 13 -1.55 14.24 -6.13
N SER A 14 -0.43 13.90 -6.77
CA SER A 14 0.89 14.33 -6.29
C SER A 14 1.07 15.82 -6.53
N VAL A 15 1.45 16.55 -5.48
CA VAL A 15 1.87 17.95 -5.61
C VAL A 15 3.08 18.02 -6.55
N GLY A 16 2.99 18.81 -7.61
CA GLY A 16 4.06 18.96 -8.60
C GLY A 16 4.20 17.82 -9.60
N ASN A 17 3.22 16.89 -9.69
CA ASN A 17 3.22 15.77 -10.64
C ASN A 17 4.46 14.86 -10.55
N VAL A 18 5.05 14.77 -9.36
CA VAL A 18 6.22 13.93 -9.07
C VAL A 18 5.83 12.45 -9.10
N VAL A 19 6.70 11.60 -9.65
CA VAL A 19 6.51 10.15 -9.67
C VAL A 19 6.48 9.60 -8.24
N PRO A 20 5.40 8.95 -7.80
CA PRO A 20 5.34 8.36 -6.47
C PRO A 20 6.35 7.23 -6.28
N VAL A 21 6.79 6.99 -5.05
CA VAL A 21 7.76 5.93 -4.71
C VAL A 21 7.31 4.56 -5.24
N TRP A 22 6.02 4.25 -5.12
CA TRP A 22 5.44 3.01 -5.62
C TRP A 22 5.62 2.83 -7.13
N TYR A 23 5.39 3.88 -7.93
CA TYR A 23 5.58 3.83 -9.37
C TYR A 23 7.03 3.53 -9.72
N GLY A 24 7.96 4.22 -9.05
CA GLY A 24 9.39 3.97 -9.24
C GLY A 24 9.81 2.53 -8.92
N MET A 25 9.24 1.90 -7.89
CA MET A 25 9.51 0.49 -7.56
C MET A 25 9.00 -0.47 -8.65
N VAL A 26 7.80 -0.22 -9.17
CA VAL A 26 7.19 -1.03 -10.23
C VAL A 26 7.96 -0.88 -11.54
N GLU A 27 8.30 0.36 -11.93
CA GLU A 27 9.03 0.66 -13.16
C GLU A 27 10.45 0.07 -13.17
N GLN A 28 11.11 0.03 -12.01
CA GLN A 28 12.43 -0.60 -11.85
C GLN A 28 12.36 -2.12 -11.71
N GLY A 29 11.17 -2.73 -11.67
CA GLY A 29 11.01 -4.17 -11.53
C GLY A 29 11.48 -4.71 -10.17
N LEU A 30 11.43 -3.89 -9.12
CA LEU A 30 11.91 -4.27 -7.77
C LEU A 30 10.88 -5.11 -6.99
N VAL A 31 9.66 -5.22 -7.51
CA VAL A 31 8.56 -5.98 -6.89
C VAL A 31 8.15 -7.14 -7.78
N LYS A 32 7.86 -8.29 -7.17
CA LYS A 32 7.44 -9.49 -7.89
C LYS A 32 6.00 -9.36 -8.41
N GLU A 33 5.11 -8.83 -7.58
CA GLU A 33 3.72 -8.55 -7.92
C GLU A 33 3.47 -7.05 -7.82
N GLN A 34 2.63 -6.48 -8.68
CA GLN A 34 2.33 -5.04 -8.66
C GLN A 34 1.24 -4.72 -7.62
N VAL A 35 1.45 -5.18 -6.39
CA VAL A 35 0.58 -4.94 -5.23
C VAL A 35 1.42 -4.57 -4.01
N PHE A 36 0.79 -3.85 -3.08
CA PHE A 36 1.28 -3.71 -1.71
C PHE A 36 0.13 -4.00 -0.75
N SER A 37 0.46 -4.48 0.45
CA SER A 37 -0.54 -4.84 1.46
C SER A 37 -0.16 -4.35 2.83
N PHE A 38 -1.17 -4.05 3.65
CA PHE A 38 -1.01 -3.65 5.04
C PHE A 38 -1.59 -4.69 5.97
N TRP A 39 -0.81 -5.08 6.97
CA TRP A 39 -1.33 -5.62 8.21
C TRP A 39 -1.08 -4.60 9.31
N LEU A 40 -2.11 -4.31 10.12
CA LEU A 40 -2.01 -3.36 11.24
C LEU A 40 -2.46 -4.09 12.50
N ASN A 41 -1.57 -4.19 13.48
CA ASN A 41 -1.95 -4.78 14.76
C ASN A 41 -2.92 -3.83 15.48
N ARG A 42 -4.01 -4.40 16.01
CA ARG A 42 -5.03 -3.65 16.75
C ARG A 42 -4.72 -3.57 18.24
N ASN A 43 -3.82 -4.42 18.74
CA ASN A 43 -3.38 -4.36 20.11
C ASN A 43 -2.24 -3.35 20.26
N GLY A 44 -2.56 -2.15 20.75
CA GLY A 44 -1.58 -1.07 20.92
C GLY A 44 -0.53 -1.30 22.00
N ASN A 45 -0.58 -2.42 22.74
CA ASN A 45 0.40 -2.78 23.76
C ASN A 45 1.41 -3.84 23.29
N ASP A 46 1.23 -4.41 22.10
CA ASP A 46 2.20 -5.36 21.54
C ASP A 46 3.40 -4.63 20.94
N GLU A 47 4.54 -5.31 20.88
CA GLU A 47 5.76 -4.77 20.26
C GLU A 47 5.61 -4.64 18.74
N ASP A 48 4.90 -5.58 18.10
CA ASP A 48 4.63 -5.57 16.66
C ASP A 48 3.42 -4.68 16.35
N GLY A 49 3.67 -3.49 15.80
CA GLY A 49 2.61 -2.54 15.44
C GLY A 49 1.91 -2.81 14.10
N GLY A 50 2.55 -3.52 13.18
CA GLY A 50 2.04 -3.77 11.83
C GLY A 50 3.14 -4.12 10.83
N GLU A 51 2.74 -4.43 9.61
CA GLU A 51 3.61 -4.79 8.49
C GLU A 51 3.09 -4.15 7.20
N LEU A 52 4.02 -3.63 6.39
CA LEU A 52 3.77 -3.21 5.02
C LEU A 52 4.62 -4.09 4.10
N VAL A 53 3.97 -4.80 3.18
CA VAL A 53 4.63 -5.63 2.17
C VAL A 53 4.54 -4.93 0.82
N PHE A 54 5.68 -4.70 0.18
CA PHE A 54 5.74 -4.32 -1.23
C PHE A 54 5.98 -5.58 -2.06
N GLY A 55 5.14 -5.82 -3.06
CA GLY A 55 5.34 -6.92 -4.01
C GLY A 55 4.67 -8.24 -3.67
N GLY A 56 3.70 -8.24 -2.75
CA GLY A 56 2.95 -9.43 -2.35
C GLY A 56 2.05 -9.18 -1.14
N VAL A 57 1.60 -10.27 -0.52
CA VAL A 57 0.76 -10.30 0.68
C VAL A 57 1.29 -11.38 1.63
N ASP A 58 1.43 -11.10 2.93
CA ASP A 58 1.82 -12.13 3.92
C ASP A 58 0.59 -12.97 4.33
N PRO A 59 0.55 -14.28 4.02
CA PRO A 59 -0.54 -15.18 4.39
C PRO A 59 -0.70 -15.42 5.90
N LYS A 60 0.27 -15.04 6.73
CA LYS A 60 0.16 -15.15 8.19
C LYS A 60 -0.82 -14.14 8.79
N HIS A 61 -1.11 -13.06 8.05
CA HIS A 61 -1.79 -11.89 8.57
C HIS A 61 -3.26 -11.75 8.13
N PHE A 62 -3.81 -12.74 7.42
CA PHE A 62 -5.23 -12.82 7.07
C PHE A 62 -5.75 -14.26 7.14
N ILE A 63 -7.08 -14.42 7.16
CA ILE A 63 -7.75 -15.72 7.13
C ILE A 63 -8.84 -15.65 6.06
N GLY A 64 -8.96 -16.69 5.25
CA GLY A 64 -9.93 -16.74 4.15
C GLY A 64 -9.41 -16.01 2.90
N GLU A 65 -10.34 -15.53 2.09
CA GLU A 65 -10.05 -14.92 0.78
C GLU A 65 -10.29 -13.40 0.81
N HIS A 66 -9.52 -12.67 0.00
CA HIS A 66 -9.74 -11.24 -0.20
C HIS A 66 -10.90 -11.00 -1.17
N THR A 67 -11.74 -10.03 -0.85
CA THR A 67 -12.74 -9.50 -1.78
C THR A 67 -12.14 -8.32 -2.53
N TYR A 68 -11.94 -8.46 -3.83
CA TYR A 68 -11.42 -7.39 -4.68
C TYR A 68 -12.55 -6.61 -5.35
N VAL A 69 -12.41 -5.29 -5.37
CA VAL A 69 -13.29 -4.36 -6.07
C VAL A 69 -12.47 -3.45 -6.99
N PRO A 70 -12.98 -3.09 -8.18
CA PRO A 70 -12.25 -2.22 -9.09
C PRO A 70 -12.18 -0.79 -8.54
N VAL A 71 -11.07 -0.10 -8.84
CA VAL A 71 -10.91 1.33 -8.55
C VAL A 71 -11.83 2.13 -9.47
N THR A 72 -12.64 3.03 -8.91
CA THR A 72 -13.66 3.81 -9.67
C THR A 72 -13.11 5.15 -10.16
N GLN A 73 -12.19 5.76 -9.41
CA GLN A 73 -11.55 7.02 -9.78
C GLN A 73 -10.04 6.96 -9.56
N LYS A 74 -9.27 7.00 -10.66
CA LYS A 74 -7.82 7.13 -10.60
C LYS A 74 -7.43 8.47 -9.96
N GLY A 75 -6.44 8.41 -9.06
CA GLY A 75 -6.11 9.49 -8.13
C GLY A 75 -6.13 8.97 -6.69
N TYR A 76 -7.19 8.27 -6.32
CA TYR A 76 -7.38 7.70 -4.98
C TYR A 76 -7.53 6.19 -5.06
N TRP A 77 -7.25 5.50 -3.95
CA TRP A 77 -7.69 4.12 -3.75
C TRP A 77 -9.19 4.11 -3.40
N GLN A 78 -10.01 4.52 -4.36
CA GLN A 78 -11.46 4.70 -4.23
C GLN A 78 -12.22 3.59 -4.97
N PHE A 79 -13.28 3.08 -4.34
CA PHE A 79 -14.21 2.09 -4.85
C PHE A 79 -15.64 2.43 -4.37
N ASP A 80 -16.66 1.83 -4.99
CA ASP A 80 -18.08 2.04 -4.68
C ASP A 80 -18.54 1.29 -3.41
#